data_AF-A0A9Y1GN67-F1
#
_entry.id   AF-A0A9Y1GN67-F1
#
_cell.length_a   1.000
_cell.length_b   1.000
_cell.length_c   1.000
_cell.angle_alpha   90.00
_cell.angle_beta   90.00
_cell.angle_gamma   90.00
#
_symmetry.space_group_name_H-M   'P 1'
#
loop_
_entity.id
_entity.type
_entity.pdbx_description
1 polymer ?
#
loop_
_entity_poly.entity_id
_entity_poly.type
_entity_poly.pdbx_seq_one_letter_code
_entity_poly.pdbx_strand_id
1 'polypeptide(L)'
;MSIDLYMFAGVNGAGKLTLYSSIDANERPKIKNSRLANADEIARNNHWDWRDPVSNFKAMRMEVKRINSFIANKQSFNMETTLASSKKTYINILSSAKEQVLLHIYYMWALIVQN
;
A
#
# COMPACT_ATOMS: atom_id res chain seq x y z
N MET A 1 -13.75 -2.66 -17.14
CA MET A 1 -12.75 -1.59 -16.96
C MET A 1 -11.97 -1.94 -15.70
N SER A 2 -10.66 -2.14 -15.82
CA SER A 2 -9.78 -2.47 -14.69
C SER A 2 -9.39 -1.20 -13.92
N ILE A 3 -9.18 -1.34 -12.62
CA ILE A 3 -8.60 -0.30 -11.77
C ILE A 3 -7.10 -0.52 -11.61
N ASP A 4 -6.36 0.55 -11.32
CA ASP A 4 -4.92 0.47 -11.08
C ASP A 4 -4.63 0.29 -9.58
N LEU A 5 -3.78 -0.70 -9.26
CA LEU A 5 -3.15 -0.84 -7.94
C LEU A 5 -1.67 -0.53 -8.05
N TYR A 6 -1.21 0.52 -7.36
CA TYR A 6 0.20 0.90 -7.27
C TYR A 6 0.81 0.45 -5.94
N MET A 7 1.72 -0.53 -5.99
CA MET A 7 2.47 -0.99 -4.82
C MET A 7 3.87 -0.38 -4.79
N PHE A 8 4.20 0.33 -3.72
CA PHE A 8 5.54 0.79 -3.41
C PHE A 8 6.21 -0.20 -2.46
N ALA A 9 7.10 -1.02 -3.01
CA ALA A 9 7.69 -2.15 -2.33
C ALA A 9 9.17 -1.90 -1.99
N GLY A 10 9.68 -2.51 -0.91
CA GLY A 10 11.10 -2.44 -0.56
C GLY A 10 11.38 -2.47 0.94
N VAL A 11 12.64 -2.69 1.33
CA VAL A 11 13.03 -2.76 2.75
C VAL A 11 12.82 -1.43 3.49
N ASN A 12 12.74 -1.46 4.81
CA ASN A 12 12.71 -0.25 5.63
C ASN A 12 14.00 0.55 5.43
N GLY A 13 13.89 1.87 5.36
CA GLY A 13 15.03 2.75 5.07
C GLY A 13 15.46 2.82 3.60
N ALA A 14 14.84 2.06 2.69
CA ALA A 14 15.20 2.13 1.26
C ALA A 14 14.84 3.47 0.59
N GLY A 15 13.98 4.29 1.20
CA GLY A 15 13.53 5.58 0.65
C GLY A 15 12.17 5.55 -0.07
N LYS A 16 11.30 4.56 0.19
CA LYS A 16 10.00 4.39 -0.48
C LYS A 16 9.14 5.66 -0.48
N LEU A 17 9.06 6.31 0.68
CA LEU A 17 8.30 7.55 0.85
C LEU A 17 8.92 8.72 0.06
N THR A 18 10.25 8.75 -0.09
CA THR A 18 10.95 9.73 -0.92
C THR A 18 10.59 9.54 -2.39
N LEU A 19 10.59 8.30 -2.89
CA LEU A 19 10.14 8.00 -4.25
C LEU A 19 8.69 8.40 -4.46
N TYR A 20 7.80 8.07 -3.51
CA TYR A 20 6.39 8.47 -3.59
C TYR A 20 6.24 9.99 -3.69
N SER A 21 7.00 10.72 -2.87
CA SER A 21 6.95 12.19 -2.81
C SER A 21 7.58 12.86 -4.03
N SER A 22 8.51 12.19 -4.73
CA SER A 22 9.16 12.70 -5.94
C SER A 22 8.39 12.41 -7.22
N ILE A 23 7.30 11.63 -7.16
CA ILE A 23 6.46 11.41 -8.33
C ILE A 23 5.75 12.73 -8.68
N ASP A 24 6.16 13.33 -9.79
CA ASP A 24 5.50 14.52 -10.33
C ASP A 24 4.05 14.19 -10.69
N ALA A 25 3.13 15.00 -10.18
CA ALA A 25 1.71 14.88 -10.45
C ALA A 25 1.37 15.08 -11.93
N ASN A 26 2.20 15.82 -12.68
CA ASN A 26 2.04 16.03 -14.12
C ASN A 26 2.50 14.81 -14.92
N GLU A 27 3.54 14.10 -14.46
CA GLU A 27 4.05 12.92 -15.15
C GLU A 27 3.22 11.66 -14.84
N ARG A 28 2.72 11.53 -13.61
CA ARG A 28 1.95 10.34 -13.17
C ARG A 28 0.68 10.71 -12.38
N PRO A 29 -0.27 11.44 -13.00
CA PRO A 29 -1.49 11.91 -12.33
C PRO A 29 -2.36 10.76 -11.78
N LYS A 30 -2.32 9.57 -12.40
CA LYS A 30 -3.08 8.40 -11.94
C LYS A 30 -2.62 7.89 -10.57
N ILE A 31 -1.31 7.93 -10.29
CA ILE A 31 -0.77 7.54 -8.98
C ILE A 31 -1.20 8.56 -7.94
N LYS A 32 -1.04 9.85 -8.24
CA LYS A 32 -1.37 10.94 -7.31
C LYS A 32 -2.86 10.96 -6.95
N ASN A 33 -3.73 10.67 -7.90
CA ASN A 33 -5.19 10.65 -7.71
C ASN A 33 -5.73 9.32 -7.14
N SER A 34 -4.86 8.32 -6.95
CA SER A 34 -5.27 7.05 -6.37
C SER A 34 -5.44 7.13 -4.85
N ARG A 35 -6.34 6.31 -4.29
CA ARG A 35 -6.62 6.28 -2.84
C ARG A 35 -5.50 5.55 -2.09
N LEU A 36 -5.15 6.02 -0.89
CA LEU A 36 -4.15 5.34 -0.05
C LEU A 36 -4.78 4.23 0.80
N ALA A 37 -4.24 3.02 0.68
CA ALA A 37 -4.50 1.89 1.57
C ALA A 37 -3.23 1.58 2.36
N ASN A 38 -3.11 2.16 3.56
CA ASN A 38 -1.97 1.95 4.45
C ASN A 38 -2.46 1.89 5.91
N ALA A 39 -2.13 0.81 6.61
CA ALA A 39 -2.47 0.60 8.02
C ALA A 39 -1.82 1.64 8.96
N ASP A 40 -0.57 2.04 8.71
CA ASP A 40 0.15 3.02 9.53
C ASP A 40 -0.55 4.39 9.47
N GLU A 41 -1.01 4.77 8.28
CA GLU A 41 -1.78 6.00 8.06
C GLU A 41 -3.15 5.94 8.75
N ILE A 42 -3.78 4.77 8.79
CA ILE A 42 -5.02 4.57 9.55
C ILE A 42 -4.76 4.73 11.04
N ALA A 43 -3.71 4.11 11.58
CA ALA A 43 -3.35 4.23 13.00
C ALA A 43 -3.05 5.70 13.36
N ARG A 44 -2.25 6.39 12.55
CA ARG A 44 -1.89 7.80 12.73
C ARG A 44 -3.12 8.71 12.76
N ASN A 45 -4.03 8.56 11.81
CA ASN A 45 -5.26 9.37 11.74
C ASN A 45 -6.24 9.09 12.87
N ASN A 46 -6.14 7.94 13.54
CA ASN A 46 -6.96 7.60 14.71
C ASN A 46 -6.23 7.82 16.05
N HIS A 47 -5.02 8.39 16.02
CA HIS A 47 -4.16 8.55 17.21
C HIS A 47 -3.91 7.24 17.97
N TRP A 48 -3.80 6.12 17.25
CA TRP A 48 -3.50 4.82 17.83
C TRP A 48 -2.00 4.58 17.98
N ASP A 49 -1.61 3.92 19.07
CA ASP A 49 -0.23 3.50 19.25
C ASP A 49 0.09 2.30 18.35
N TRP A 50 1.00 2.51 17.41
CA TRP A 50 1.50 1.46 16.53
C TRP A 50 2.34 0.41 17.27
N ARG A 51 2.68 0.64 18.54
CA ARG A 51 3.33 -0.37 19.39
C ARG A 51 2.31 -1.28 20.09
N ASP A 52 1.04 -0.89 20.13
CA ASP A 52 -0.03 -1.73 20.68
C ASP A 52 -0.51 -2.77 19.63
N PRO A 53 -0.37 -4.07 19.90
CA PRO A 53 -0.82 -5.13 18.99
C PRO A 53 -2.32 -5.06 18.65
N VAL A 54 -3.16 -4.63 19.59
CA VAL A 54 -4.61 -4.54 19.37
C VAL A 54 -4.93 -3.44 18.37
N SER A 55 -4.35 -2.26 18.58
CA SER A 55 -4.43 -1.12 17.68
C SER A 55 -3.91 -1.43 16.28
N ASN A 56 -2.74 -2.07 16.18
CA ASN A 56 -2.17 -2.53 14.90
C ASN A 56 -3.12 -3.46 14.15
N PHE A 57 -3.66 -4.45 14.87
CA PHE A 57 -4.58 -5.41 14.26
C PHE A 57 -5.87 -4.75 13.77
N LYS A 58 -6.39 -3.77 14.53
CA LYS A 58 -7.54 -2.97 14.14
C LYS A 58 -7.25 -2.15 12.87
N ALA A 59 -6.10 -1.51 12.78
CA ALA A 59 -5.68 -0.76 11.61
C ALA A 59 -5.54 -1.65 10.36
N MET A 60 -4.91 -2.83 10.48
CA MET A 60 -4.80 -3.80 9.39
C MET A 60 -6.18 -4.30 8.91
N ARG A 61 -7.11 -4.58 9.83
CA ARG A 61 -8.49 -4.96 9.45
C ARG A 61 -9.20 -3.85 8.68
N MET A 62 -8.99 -2.59 9.07
CA MET A 62 -9.58 -1.44 8.38
C MET A 62 -8.97 -1.24 7.00
N GLU A 63 -7.67 -1.42 6.84
CA GLU A 63 -6.99 -1.36 5.55
C GLU A 63 -7.55 -2.42 4.59
N VAL A 64 -7.68 -3.68 5.03
CA VAL A 64 -8.30 -4.75 4.23
C VAL A 64 -9.72 -4.40 3.80
N LYS A 65 -10.53 -3.82 4.70
CA LYS A 65 -11.87 -3.33 4.35
C LYS A 65 -11.83 -2.21 3.30
N ARG A 66 -10.87 -1.27 3.41
CA ARG A 66 -10.68 -0.21 2.41
C ARG A 66 -10.32 -0.77 1.04
N ILE A 67 -9.38 -1.72 0.97
CA ILE A 67 -8.98 -2.38 -0.28
C ILE A 67 -10.21 -3.02 -0.95
N ASN A 68 -10.98 -3.82 -0.20
CA ASN A 68 -12.20 -4.44 -0.74
C ASN A 68 -13.21 -3.38 -1.23
N SER A 69 -13.37 -2.28 -0.50
CA SER A 69 -14.24 -1.18 -0.91
C SER A 69 -13.74 -0.49 -2.18
N PHE A 70 -12.43 -0.25 -2.33
CA PHE A 70 -11.87 0.35 -3.53
C PHE A 70 -12.06 -0.53 -4.76
N ILE A 71 -11.86 -1.84 -4.62
CA ILE A 71 -12.13 -2.82 -5.68
C ILE A 71 -13.61 -2.79 -6.06
N ALA A 72 -14.52 -2.91 -5.08
CA ALA A 72 -15.97 -2.92 -5.32
C ALA A 72 -16.46 -1.63 -5.99
N ASN A 73 -15.91 -0.48 -5.60
CA ASN A 73 -16.27 0.83 -6.12
C ASN A 73 -15.50 1.24 -7.37
N LYS A 74 -14.66 0.35 -7.92
CA LYS A 74 -13.81 0.63 -9.09
C LYS A 74 -12.94 1.88 -8.92
N GLN A 75 -12.31 2.01 -7.76
CA GLN A 75 -11.39 3.10 -7.43
C GLN A 75 -9.93 2.61 -7.45
N SER A 76 -9.09 3.24 -8.27
CA SER A 76 -7.64 3.00 -8.24
C SER A 76 -7.04 3.40 -6.88
N PHE A 77 -6.07 2.63 -6.41
CA PHE A 77 -5.46 2.82 -5.09
C PHE A 77 -3.97 2.51 -5.08
N ASN A 78 -3.28 2.98 -4.04
CA ASN A 78 -1.86 2.75 -3.80
C ASN A 78 -1.63 2.25 -2.37
N MET A 79 -0.53 1.53 -2.18
CA MET A 79 -0.10 1.03 -0.87
C MET A 79 1.43 0.92 -0.78
N GLU A 80 1.96 0.99 0.44
CA GLU A 80 3.35 0.66 0.73
C GLU A 80 3.48 -0.74 1.33
N THR A 81 4.55 -1.45 1.01
CA THR A 81 4.81 -2.79 1.54
C THR A 81 6.30 -3.09 1.61
N THR A 82 6.72 -3.92 2.56
CA THR A 82 8.09 -4.46 2.57
C THR A 82 8.22 -5.74 1.77
N LEU A 83 7.10 -6.32 1.30
CA LEU A 83 7.01 -7.68 0.76
C LEU A 83 7.56 -8.78 1.69
N ALA A 84 7.96 -8.44 2.92
CA ALA A 84 8.56 -9.37 3.87
C ALA A 84 7.52 -10.26 4.58
N SER A 85 6.24 -9.89 4.53
CA SER A 85 5.17 -10.62 5.19
C SER A 85 4.48 -11.61 4.26
N SER A 86 4.31 -12.86 4.69
CA SER A 86 3.42 -13.85 4.06
C SER A 86 1.95 -13.53 4.34
N LYS A 87 1.49 -12.31 4.02
CA LYS A 87 0.10 -11.90 4.22
C LYS A 87 -0.78 -12.54 3.14
N LYS A 88 -1.08 -13.83 3.32
CA LYS A 88 -2.02 -14.62 2.51
C LYS A 88 -3.32 -13.85 2.21
N THR A 89 -3.76 -13.00 3.14
CA THR A 89 -4.91 -12.12 2.97
C THR A 89 -4.83 -11.23 1.73
N TYR A 90 -3.74 -10.50 1.50
CA TYR A 90 -3.65 -9.65 0.30
C TYR A 90 -3.54 -10.48 -0.98
N ILE A 91 -2.79 -11.59 -0.92
CA ILE A 91 -2.69 -12.52 -2.06
C ILE A 91 -4.09 -13.03 -2.44
N ASN A 92 -4.89 -13.46 -1.47
CA ASN A 92 -6.25 -13.95 -1.70
C ASN A 92 -7.15 -12.87 -2.29
N ILE A 93 -7.09 -11.63 -1.75
CA ILE A 93 -7.89 -10.50 -2.26
C ILE A 93 -7.51 -10.22 -3.72
N LEU A 94 -6.23 -10.06 -4.02
CA LEU A 94 -5.76 -9.75 -5.37
C LEU A 94 -6.01 -10.90 -6.35
N SER A 95 -5.89 -12.15 -5.90
CA SER A 95 -6.21 -13.31 -6.73
C SER A 95 -7.69 -13.36 -7.08
N SER A 96 -8.57 -13.02 -6.12
CA SER A 96 -10.02 -12.94 -6.36
C SER A 96 -10.42 -11.78 -7.27
N ALA A 97 -9.58 -10.74 -7.34
CA ALA A 97 -9.83 -9.52 -8.11
C ALA A 97 -8.93 -9.38 -9.35
N LYS A 98 -8.25 -10.45 -9.78
CA LYS A 98 -7.22 -10.40 -10.84
C LYS A 98 -7.69 -9.79 -12.17
N GLU A 99 -8.94 -10.04 -12.55
CA GLU A 99 -9.54 -9.51 -13.79
C GLU A 99 -10.01 -8.06 -13.65
N GLN A 100 -10.09 -7.56 -12.42
CA GLN A 100 -10.56 -6.21 -12.07
C GLN A 100 -9.40 -5.24 -11.79
N VAL A 101 -8.21 -5.75 -11.47
CA VAL A 101 -7.07 -4.97 -10.99
C VAL A 101 -5.87 -5.14 -11.92
N LEU A 102 -5.37 -4.03 -12.46
CA LEU A 102 -4.06 -3.94 -13.08
C LEU A 102 -3.03 -3.60 -12.00
N LEU A 103 -2.10 -4.52 -11.75
CA LEU A 103 -1.08 -4.39 -10.72
C LEU A 103 0.19 -3.72 -11.27
N HIS A 104 0.64 -2.65 -10.60
CA HIS A 104 1.90 -1.95 -10.85
C HIS A 104 2.77 -2.05 -9.60
N ILE A 105 3.97 -2.60 -9.71
CA ILE A 105 4.91 -2.72 -8.59
C ILE A 105 6.12 -1.82 -8.84
N TYR A 106 6.37 -0.90 -7.92
CA TYR A 106 7.58 -0.09 -7.85
C TYR A 106 8.43 -0.62 -6.71
N TYR A 107 9.45 -1.41 -7.04
CA TYR A 107 10.34 -2.00 -6.04
C TYR A 107 11.58 -1.15 -5.82
N MET A 108 11.88 -0.89 -4.56
CA MET A 108 13.07 -0.19 -4.12
C MET A 108 13.98 -1.10 -3.33
N TRP A 109 15.25 -1.07 -3.71
CA TRP A 109 16.32 -1.79 -3.06
C TRP A 109 17.35 -0.81 -2.54
N ALA A 110 17.94 -1.13 -1.39
CA ALA A 110 19.06 -0.40 -0.81
C ALA A 110 20.05 -1.41 -0.21
N LEU A 111 21.34 -1.15 -0.41
CA LEU A 111 22.42 -1.83 0.28
C LEU A 111 22.87 -0.95 1.45
N ILE A 112 22.67 -1.42 2.68
CA ILE A 112 23.13 -0.73 3.88
C ILE A 112 24.47 -1.35 4.25
N VAL A 113 25.57 -0.61 4.07
CA VAL A 113 26.89 -0.99 4.57
C VAL A 113 27.02 -0.42 5.98
N GLN A 114 27.06 -1.30 6.98
CA GLN A 114 27.37 -0.91 8.36
C GLN A 114 28.89 -0.98 8.52
N ASN A 115 29.49 0.10 9.02
CA ASN A 115 30.91 0.12 9.41
C ASN A 115 31.13 -0.66 10.71
#